data_AF-A0A2T0ZWK3-F1
#
_entry.id   AF-A0A2T0ZWK3-F1
#
_cell.length_a   1.000
_cell.length_b   1.000
_cell.length_c   1.000
_cell.angle_alpha   90.00
_cell.angle_beta   90.00
_cell.angle_gamma   90.00
#
_symmetry.space_group_name_H-M   'P 1'
#
loop_
_entity.id
_entity.type
_entity.pdbx_description
1 polymer ?
#
loop_
_entity_poly.entity_id
_entity_poly.type
_entity_poly.pdbx_seq_one_letter_code
_entity_poly.pdbx_strand_id
1 'polypeptide(L)' 'MHVDTDAVVVRRIELEYLQDRLYVLRSAVEELDRSVKEKASLQEMTTVAKEVVAATGDLDKLWIVP' A
#
# COMPACT_ATOMS: atom_id res chain seq x y z
N MET A 1 -15.29 7.43 27.26
CA MET A 1 -14.24 7.48 26.23
C MET A 1 -14.48 8.76 25.46
N HIS A 2 -13.61 9.77 25.61
CA HIS A 2 -13.69 11.01 24.85
C HIS A 2 -12.87 10.78 23.58
N VAL A 3 -13.52 10.86 22.42
CA VAL A 3 -12.89 10.68 21.11
C VAL A 3 -12.68 12.09 20.56
N ASP A 4 -11.47 12.39 20.11
CA ASP A 4 -11.14 13.68 19.49
C ASP A 4 -12.05 13.93 18.28
N THR A 5 -12.31 15.19 17.96
CA THR A 5 -13.18 15.58 16.83
C THR A 5 -12.60 15.08 15.50
N ASP A 6 -11.28 14.94 15.42
CA ASP A 6 -10.57 14.44 14.24
C ASP A 6 -10.35 12.91 14.27
N ALA A 7 -10.81 12.21 15.31
CA ALA A 7 -10.58 10.78 15.43
C ALA A 7 -11.62 9.97 14.65
N VAL A 8 -11.14 9.06 13.80
CA VAL A 8 -11.96 8.11 13.05
C VAL A 8 -12.06 6.80 13.84
N VAL A 9 -13.28 6.35 14.10
CA VAL A 9 -13.54 5.04 14.71
C VAL A 9 -13.71 4.02 13.60
N VAL A 10 -12.80 3.05 13.54
CA VAL A 10 -12.86 1.93 12.59
C VAL A 10 -13.05 0.62 13.34
N ARG A 11 -13.65 -0.37 12.67
CA ARG A 11 -13.70 -1.74 13.17
C ARG A 11 -12.29 -2.33 13.13
N ARG A 12 -11.99 -3.24 14.06
CA ARG A 12 -10.68 -3.93 14.08
C ARG A 12 -10.32 -4.54 12.73
N ILE A 13 -11.28 -5.20 12.07
CA ILE A 13 -11.05 -5.84 10.77
C ILE A 13 -10.70 -4.84 9.66
N GLU A 14 -11.20 -3.59 9.73
CA GLU A 14 -10.85 -2.53 8.78
C GLU A 14 -9.43 -2.03 9.01
N LEU A 15 -9.01 -1.95 10.28
CA LEU A 15 -7.64 -1.61 10.65
C LEU A 15 -6.64 -2.71 10.22
N GLU A 16 -6.95 -3.98 10.48
CA GLU A 16 -6.14 -5.12 10.04
C GLU A 16 -6.02 -5.14 8.51
N TYR A 17 -7.12 -4.92 7.80
CA TYR A 17 -7.12 -4.86 6.35
C TYR A 17 -6.30 -3.69 5.78
N LEU A 18 -6.35 -2.52 6.43
CA LEU A 18 -5.48 -1.39 6.10
C LEU A 18 -4.01 -1.73 6.34
N GLN A 19 -3.68 -2.37 7.47
CA GLN A 19 -2.32 -2.77 7.79
C GLN A 19 -1.75 -3.75 6.76
N ASP A 20 -2.53 -4.75 6.35
CA ASP A 20 -2.11 -5.74 5.33
C ASP A 20 -1.80 -5.05 3.99
N ARG A 21 -2.65 -4.13 3.55
CA ARG A 21 -2.41 -3.40 2.30
C ARG A 21 -1.22 -2.45 2.36
N LEU A 22 -1.02 -1.76 3.49
CA LEU A 22 0.16 -0.93 3.71
C LEU A 22 1.44 -1.79 3.71
N TYR A 23 1.39 -3.00 4.26
CA TYR A 23 2.49 -3.95 4.20
C TYR A 23 2.82 -4.33 2.74
N VAL A 24 1.80 -4.67 1.94
CA VAL A 24 1.98 -4.99 0.52
C VAL A 24 2.61 -3.82 -0.25
N LEU A 25 2.13 -2.59 -0.03
CA LEU A 25 2.71 -1.41 -0.68
C LEU A 25 4.19 -1.24 -0.30
N ARG A 26 4.51 -1.33 1.00
CA ARG A 26 5.90 -1.21 1.47
C ARG A 26 6.79 -2.25 0.80
N SER A 27 6.36 -3.50 0.77
CA SER A 27 7.13 -4.58 0.13
C SER A 27 7.32 -4.37 -1.37
N ALA A 28 6.30 -3.89 -2.08
CA ALA A 28 6.44 -3.57 -3.51
C ALA A 28 7.44 -2.43 -3.74
N VAL A 29 7.46 -1.40 -2.88
CA VAL A 29 8.43 -0.30 -2.95
C VAL A 29 9.85 -0.77 -2.62
N GLU A 30 10.01 -1.63 -1.61
CA GLU A 30 11.30 -2.24 -1.27
C GLU A 30 11.86 -3.08 -2.43
N GLU A 31 11.00 -3.81 -3.12
CA GLU A 31 11.41 -4.60 -4.29
C GLU A 31 11.78 -3.70 -5.48
N LEU A 32 11.09 -2.57 -5.67
CA LEU A 32 11.45 -1.60 -6.71
C LEU A 32 12.81 -0.97 -6.42
N ASP A 33 13.08 -0.57 -5.18
CA ASP A 33 14.38 -0.03 -4.76
C ASP A 33 15.50 -1.05 -4.95
N ARG A 34 15.24 -2.33 -4.62
CA ARG A 34 16.19 -3.42 -4.90
C ARG A 34 16.47 -3.55 -6.38
N SER A 35 15.42 -3.62 -7.21
CA SER A 35 15.52 -3.73 -8.66
C SER A 35 16.38 -2.60 -9.27
N VAL A 36 16.21 -1.37 -8.78
CA VAL A 36 17.02 -0.21 -9.16
C VAL A 36 18.48 -0.37 -8.74
N LYS A 37 18.74 -0.77 -7.49
CA LYS A 37 20.10 -0.96 -6.95
C LYS A 37 20.86 -2.07 -7.67
N GLU A 38 20.17 -3.13 -8.05
CA GLU A 38 20.72 -4.28 -8.77
C GLU A 38 20.87 -4.03 -10.28
N LYS A 39 20.43 -2.88 -10.78
CA LYS A 39 20.42 -2.52 -12.21
C LYS A 39 19.71 -3.58 -13.06
N ALA A 40 18.55 -4.03 -12.57
CA ALA A 40 17.68 -4.94 -13.29
C ALA A 40 17.33 -4.41 -14.69
N SER A 41 16.80 -5.27 -15.55
CA SER A 41 16.34 -4.84 -16.86
C SER A 41 15.19 -3.83 -16.74
N LEU A 42 15.02 -2.98 -17.75
CA LEU A 42 13.89 -2.05 -17.82
C LEU A 42 12.54 -2.78 -17.73
N GLN A 43 12.47 -4.01 -18.26
CA GLN A 43 11.26 -4.84 -18.22
C GLN A 43 10.92 -5.28 -16.80
N GLU A 44 11.92 -5.73 -16.03
CA GLU A 44 11.75 -6.10 -14.62
C GLU A 44 11.35 -4.89 -13.77
N MET A 45 12.07 -3.77 -13.91
CA MET A 45 11.73 -2.53 -13.19
C MET A 45 10.31 -2.05 -13.52
N THR A 46 9.89 -2.13 -14.79
CA THR A 46 8.53 -1.76 -15.21
C THR A 46 7.48 -2.70 -14.61
N THR A 47 7.82 -3.98 -14.44
CA THR A 47 6.91 -4.96 -13.82
C THR A 47 6.72 -4.65 -12.35
N VAL A 48 7.80 -4.46 -11.60
CA VAL A 48 7.74 -4.11 -10.17
C VAL A 48 7.06 -2.75 -9.96
N ALA A 49 7.31 -1.76 -10.84
CA ALA A 49 6.62 -0.47 -10.79
C ALA A 49 5.09 -0.61 -10.97
N LYS A 50 4.62 -1.53 -11.82
CA LYS A 50 3.17 -1.81 -11.94
C LYS A 50 2.59 -2.41 -10.68
N GLU A 51 3.34 -3.24 -9.95
CA GLU A 51 2.93 -3.80 -8.67
C GLU A 51 2.78 -2.71 -7.60
N VAL A 52 3.71 -1.75 -7.55
CA VAL A 52 3.60 -0.57 -6.67
C VAL A 52 2.34 0.25 -6.98
N VAL A 53 2.06 0.49 -8.27
CA VAL A 53 0.87 1.23 -8.70
C VAL A 53 -0.40 0.46 -8.32
N ALA A 54 -0.43 -0.86 -8.51
CA ALA A 54 -1.57 -1.69 -8.14
C ALA A 54 -1.82 -1.68 -6.63
N ALA A 55 -0.77 -1.82 -5.81
CA ALA A 55 -0.86 -1.75 -4.35
C ALA A 55 -1.38 -0.38 -3.87
N THR A 56 -0.95 0.70 -4.53
CA THR A 56 -1.43 2.06 -4.26
C THR A 56 -2.91 2.21 -4.61
N GLY A 57 -3.33 1.76 -5.81
CA GLY A 57 -4.72 1.83 -6.23
C GLY A 57 -5.67 0.99 -5.37
N ASP A 58 -5.16 -0.07 -4.73
CA ASP A 58 -5.93 -0.82 -3.74
C ASP A 58 -6.09 -0.08 -2.41
N LEU A 59 -5.12 0.76 -2.00
CA LEU A 59 -5.29 1.65 -0.85
C LEU A 59 -6.36 2.72 -1.11
N ASP A 60 -6.41 3.29 -2.32
CA ASP A 60 -7.42 4.30 -2.68
C ASP A 60 -8.86 3.78 -2.51
N LYS A 61 -9.07 2.49 -2.78
CA LYS A 61 -10.38 1.83 -2.65
C LYS A 61 -10.81 1.61 -1.20
N LEU A 62 -9.91 1.71 -0.22
CA LEU A 62 -10.25 1.46 1.19
C LEU A 62 -11.26 2.47 1.74
N TRP A 63 -11.22 3.70 1.23
CA TRP A 63 -12.02 4.82 1.76
C TRP A 63 -13.21 5.14 0.87
N ILE A 64 -13.37 4.42 -0.23
CA ILE A 64 -14.60 4.42 -1.04
C ILE A 64 -15.59 3.48 -0.35
N VAL A 65 -16.14 3.93 0.77
CA VAL A 65 -17.34 3.35 1.38
C VAL A 65 -18.47 4.37 1.17
N PRO A 66 -19.59 4.00 0.52
CA PRO A 66 -20.79 4.84 0.48
C PRO A 66 -21.34 5.17 1.87
#